data_AF-A0A529HQ26-F1
#
_entry.id   AF-A0A529HQ26-F1
#
_cell.length_a   1.000
_cell.length_b   1.000
_cell.length_c   1.000
_cell.angle_alpha   90.00
_cell.angle_beta   90.00
_cell.angle_gamma   90.00
#
_symmetry.space_group_name_H-M   'P 1'
#
loop_
_entity.id
_entity.type
_entity.pdbx_description
1 polymer ?
#
loop_
_entity_poly.entity_id
_entity_poly.type
_entity_poly.pdbx_seq_one_letter_code
_entity_poly.pdbx_strand_id
1 'polypeptide(L)'
;MNYARMVIEKEAPEEYGYDRIRFNLSESSIADQKLADIGLSLPDLTLFYGEHRGDKQLRALIAGQDKALSPDDVLVTAGAAGALFIIATSLLSADDHLVVVRPNYATN
;
A
#
# COMPACT_ATOMS: atom_id res chain seq x y z
N MET A 1 7.03 -18.69 6.23
CA MET A 1 5.64 -18.18 6.14
C MET A 1 4.84 -19.05 5.19
N ASN A 2 3.56 -19.30 5.49
CA ASN A 2 2.65 -20.02 4.61
C ASN A 2 1.68 -19.03 3.96
N TYR A 3 2.00 -18.57 2.74
CA TYR A 3 1.19 -17.58 2.04
C TYR A 3 0.00 -18.27 1.36
N ALA A 4 -1.20 -17.97 1.85
CA ALA A 4 -2.45 -18.43 1.26
C ALA A 4 -3.22 -17.24 0.68
N ARG A 5 -3.84 -17.47 -0.49
CA ARG A 5 -4.68 -16.45 -1.14
C ARG A 5 -5.86 -16.05 -0.24
N MET A 6 -6.05 -14.75 -0.05
CA MET A 6 -7.09 -14.23 0.84
C MET A 6 -8.48 -14.41 0.21
N VAL A 7 -9.52 -14.62 1.04
CA VAL A 7 -10.90 -14.75 0.54
C VAL A 7 -11.37 -13.44 -0.08
N ILE A 8 -11.09 -12.30 0.58
CA ILE A 8 -11.43 -10.97 0.07
C ILE A 8 -10.82 -10.70 -1.30
N GLU A 9 -9.62 -11.21 -1.57
CA GLU A 9 -8.97 -11.08 -2.88
C GLU A 9 -9.69 -11.91 -3.94
N LYS A 10 -10.12 -13.14 -3.63
CA LYS A 10 -10.89 -13.99 -4.56
C LYS A 10 -12.25 -13.40 -4.92
N GLU A 11 -12.84 -12.69 -3.96
CA GLU A 11 -14.18 -12.11 -4.09
C GLU A 11 -14.13 -10.64 -4.53
N ALA A 12 -12.93 -10.10 -4.77
CA ALA A 12 -12.74 -8.70 -5.13
C ALA A 12 -13.36 -8.38 -6.50
N PRO A 13 -13.83 -7.14 -6.73
CA PRO A 13 -14.37 -6.69 -8.01
C PRO A 13 -13.43 -6.94 -9.21
N GLU A 14 -12.12 -6.83 -9.01
CA GLU A 14 -11.09 -7.08 -10.01
C GLU A 14 -11.08 -8.53 -10.50
N GLU A 15 -11.40 -9.47 -9.62
CA GLU A 15 -11.42 -10.91 -9.90
C GLU A 15 -12.80 -11.38 -10.35
N TYR A 16 -13.86 -10.75 -9.83
CA TYR A 16 -15.24 -11.04 -10.22
C TYR A 16 -15.58 -10.48 -11.62
N GLY A 17 -15.01 -9.33 -11.96
CA GLY A 17 -15.24 -8.57 -13.19
C GLY A 17 -16.13 -7.34 -12.96
N TYR A 18 -15.57 -6.15 -13.16
CA TYR A 18 -16.28 -4.86 -13.01
C TYR A 18 -17.53 -4.75 -13.90
N ASP A 19 -17.52 -5.36 -15.09
CA ASP A 19 -18.65 -5.39 -16.03
C ASP A 19 -19.90 -6.08 -15.46
N ARG A 20 -19.70 -6.95 -14.46
CA ARG A 20 -20.77 -7.69 -13.79
C ARG A 20 -21.33 -6.96 -12.57
N ILE A 21 -20.70 -5.85 -12.17
CA ILE A 21 -21.05 -5.10 -10.96
C ILE A 21 -21.68 -3.77 -11.36
N ARG A 22 -23.01 -3.69 -11.26
CA ARG A 22 -23.74 -2.45 -11.54
C ARG A 22 -23.47 -1.35 -10.51
N PHE A 23 -23.35 -1.74 -9.24
CA PHE A 23 -23.08 -0.85 -8.11
C PHE A 23 -22.06 -1.52 -7.21
N ASN A 24 -20.80 -1.07 -7.26
CA ASN A 24 -19.74 -1.57 -6.39
C ASN A 24 -19.84 -0.85 -5.04
N LEU A 25 -20.22 -1.60 -4.00
CA LEU A 25 -20.29 -1.13 -2.61
C LEU A 25 -19.39 -1.96 -1.68
N SER A 26 -18.55 -2.84 -2.24
CA SER A 26 -17.69 -3.76 -1.48
C SER A 26 -16.31 -3.18 -1.20
N GLU A 27 -15.83 -2.26 -2.03
CA GLU A 27 -14.51 -1.66 -1.83
C GLU A 27 -14.54 -0.51 -0.82
N SER A 28 -13.56 -0.51 0.08
CA SER A 28 -13.25 0.60 0.98
C SER A 28 -12.22 1.58 0.40
N SER A 29 -11.85 1.39 -0.87
CA SER A 29 -10.91 2.22 -1.62
C SER A 29 -11.54 3.55 -2.05
N ILE A 30 -10.75 4.39 -2.72
CA ILE A 30 -11.28 5.54 -3.46
C ILE A 30 -11.69 5.09 -4.86
N ALA A 31 -12.69 5.77 -5.45
CA ALA A 31 -13.02 5.55 -6.86
C ALA A 31 -11.80 5.79 -7.75
N ASP A 32 -11.68 5.01 -8.83
CA ASP A 32 -10.65 5.19 -9.85
C ASP A 32 -10.64 6.63 -10.38
N GLN A 33 -9.46 7.22 -10.50
CA GLN A 33 -9.27 8.59 -10.99
C GLN A 33 -8.21 8.63 -12.09
N LYS A 34 -8.42 9.53 -13.06
CA LYS A 34 -7.40 9.89 -14.03
C LYS A 34 -6.51 10.99 -13.46
N LEU A 35 -5.26 11.03 -13.89
CA LEU A 35 -4.35 12.15 -13.56
C LEU A 35 -4.96 13.51 -13.93
N ALA A 36 -5.68 13.58 -15.05
CA ALA A 36 -6.36 14.80 -15.48
C ALA A 36 -7.46 15.26 -14.50
N ASP A 37 -8.11 14.32 -13.80
CA ASP A 37 -9.19 14.63 -12.84
C ASP A 37 -8.65 15.37 -11.60
N ILE A 38 -7.35 15.19 -11.31
CA ILE A 38 -6.61 15.91 -10.27
C ILE A 38 -5.70 17.01 -10.82
N GLY A 39 -5.90 17.41 -12.08
CA GLY A 39 -5.20 18.54 -12.70
C GLY A 39 -3.73 18.24 -13.09
N LEU A 40 -3.37 16.97 -13.26
CA LEU A 40 -2.01 16.56 -13.63
C LEU A 40 -1.95 16.05 -15.07
N SER A 41 -0.85 16.40 -15.76
CA SER A 41 -0.46 15.83 -17.05
C SER A 41 0.93 15.21 -16.94
N LEU A 42 1.18 14.15 -17.70
CA LEU A 42 2.48 13.49 -17.72
C LEU A 42 3.41 14.22 -18.73
N PRO A 43 4.53 14.83 -18.29
CA PRO A 43 5.51 15.40 -19.19
C PRO A 43 6.39 14.32 -19.83
N ASP A 44 7.29 14.73 -20.74
CA ASP A 44 8.36 13.86 -21.24
C ASP A 44 9.35 13.55 -20.09
N LEU A 45 9.11 12.43 -19.41
CA LEU A 45 9.73 12.07 -18.14
C LEU A 45 10.78 10.97 -18.33
N THR A 46 11.96 11.19 -17.78
CA THR A 46 12.97 10.13 -17.66
C THR A 46 12.54 9.14 -16.57
N LEU A 47 12.37 7.87 -16.93
CA LEU A 47 12.08 6.80 -15.99
C LEU A 47 13.40 6.16 -15.53
N PHE A 48 13.80 6.44 -14.29
CA PHE A 48 15.00 5.88 -13.66
C PHE A 48 14.66 5.40 -12.24
N TYR A 49 15.59 4.68 -11.61
CA TYR A 49 15.32 3.96 -10.36
C TYR A 49 15.03 4.88 -9.15
N GLY A 50 15.59 6.08 -9.11
CA GLY A 50 15.44 7.00 -7.97
C GLY A 50 16.20 6.56 -6.71
N GLU A 51 15.94 7.24 -5.58
CA GLU A 51 16.47 6.87 -4.26
C GLU A 51 15.72 5.65 -3.70
N HIS A 52 16.44 4.62 -3.26
CA HIS A 52 15.84 3.38 -2.75
C HIS A 52 14.88 3.57 -1.56
N ARG A 53 15.08 4.63 -0.76
CA ARG A 53 14.21 4.95 0.38
C ARG A 53 12.94 5.70 -0.02
N GLY A 54 12.86 6.19 -1.26
CA GLY A 54 11.88 7.14 -1.73
C GLY A 54 12.43 8.56 -1.86
N ASP A 55 11.79 9.35 -2.72
CA ASP A 55 12.13 10.74 -2.97
C ASP A 55 12.20 11.57 -1.66
N LYS A 56 13.17 12.49 -1.59
CA LYS A 56 13.43 13.30 -0.39
C LYS A 56 12.26 14.19 -0.02
N GLN A 57 11.64 14.83 -1.00
CA GLN A 57 10.50 15.74 -0.75
C GLN A 57 9.29 14.93 -0.30
N LEU A 58 9.04 13.78 -0.93
CA LEU A 58 7.97 12.88 -0.51
C LEU A 58 8.17 12.40 0.94
N ARG A 59 9.37 11.96 1.31
CA ARG A 59 9.67 11.54 2.70
C ARG A 59 9.46 12.69 3.69
N ALA A 60 9.84 13.92 3.34
CA ALA A 60 9.61 15.08 4.20
C ALA A 60 8.12 15.41 4.37
N LEU A 61 7.33 15.30 3.29
CA LEU A 61 5.88 15.50 3.34
C LEU A 61 5.18 14.45 4.22
N ILE A 62 5.59 13.18 4.12
CA ILE A 62 5.07 12.10 4.97
C ILE A 62 5.44 12.34 6.44
N ALA A 63 6.72 12.57 6.73
CA ALA A 63 7.18 12.81 8.11
C ALA A 63 6.48 14.03 8.74
N GLY A 64 6.25 15.09 7.96
CA GLY A 64 5.57 16.31 8.43
C GLY A 64 4.11 16.12 8.86
N GLN A 65 3.51 14.95 8.65
CA GLN A 65 2.18 14.60 9.18
C GLN A 65 2.21 14.26 10.68
N ASP A 66 3.40 14.01 11.25
CA ASP A 66 3.61 13.71 12.66
C ASP A 66 4.73 14.59 13.25
N LYS A 67 4.58 15.04 14.50
CA LYS A 67 5.57 15.92 15.14
C LYS A 67 6.82 15.19 15.65
N ALA A 68 6.74 13.87 15.81
CA ALA A 68 7.81 13.04 16.35
C ALA A 68 8.66 12.35 15.27
N LEU A 69 8.24 12.39 14.01
CA LEU A 69 8.93 11.74 12.91
C LEU A 69 9.85 12.70 12.14
N SER A 70 10.98 12.18 11.68
CA SER A 70 11.86 12.82 10.73
C SER A 70 11.79 12.12 9.36
N PRO A 71 12.26 12.77 8.27
CA PRO A 71 12.34 12.12 6.96
C PRO A 71 13.21 10.85 6.95
N ASP A 72 14.11 10.70 7.92
CA ASP A 72 14.99 9.53 8.07
C ASP A 72 14.30 8.36 8.78
N ASP A 73 13.09 8.55 9.29
CA ASP A 73 12.21 7.50 9.81
C ASP A 73 11.29 6.93 8.72
N VAL A 74 11.32 7.50 7.50
CA VAL A 74 10.43 7.13 6.40
C VAL A 74 11.13 6.21 5.38
N LEU A 75 10.42 5.14 5.01
CA LEU A 75 10.70 4.28 3.85
C LEU A 75 9.44 4.23 2.98
N VAL A 76 9.54 4.70 1.74
CA VAL A 76 8.43 4.67 0.77
C VAL A 76 8.36 3.30 0.11
N THR A 77 7.16 2.73 0.03
CA THR A 77 6.90 1.42 -0.59
C THR A 77 5.80 1.51 -1.64
N ALA A 78 5.72 0.50 -2.51
CA ALA A 78 4.61 0.32 -3.44
C ALA A 78 3.35 -0.15 -2.66
N GLY A 79 2.69 0.78 -1.99
CA GLY A 79 1.50 0.53 -1.17
C GLY A 79 1.80 -0.08 0.21
N ALA A 80 0.76 -0.13 1.04
CA ALA A 80 0.84 -0.58 2.43
C ALA A 80 1.16 -2.08 2.55
N ALA A 81 0.65 -2.92 1.65
CA ALA A 81 0.93 -4.36 1.65
C ALA A 81 2.44 -4.66 1.52
N GLY A 82 3.14 -3.91 0.66
CA GLY A 82 4.60 -4.00 0.54
C GLY A 82 5.34 -3.59 1.81
N ALA A 83 4.87 -2.54 2.50
CA ALA A 83 5.44 -2.13 3.78
C ALA A 83 5.27 -3.22 4.86
N LEU A 84 4.07 -3.77 4.99
CA LEU A 84 3.79 -4.85 5.95
C LEU A 84 4.63 -6.09 5.67
N PHE A 85 4.83 -6.45 4.40
CA PHE A 85 5.71 -7.55 4.02
C PHE A 85 7.16 -7.30 4.47
N ILE A 86 7.69 -6.09 4.26
CA ILE A 86 9.04 -5.72 4.72
C ILE A 86 9.12 -5.82 6.25
N ILE A 87 8.15 -5.28 6.98
CA ILE A 87 8.09 -5.34 8.45
C ILE A 87 8.10 -6.79 8.92
N ALA A 88 7.19 -7.62 8.43
CA ALA A 88 7.08 -9.02 8.83
C ALA A 88 8.37 -9.81 8.50
N THR A 89 8.98 -9.55 7.34
CA THR A 89 10.21 -10.25 6.91
C THR A 89 11.45 -9.78 7.67
N SER A 90 11.47 -8.54 8.13
CA SER A 90 12.63 -7.96 8.83
C SER A 90 12.59 -8.16 10.34
N LEU A 91 11.40 -8.25 10.94
CA LEU A 91 11.22 -8.31 12.39
C LEU A 91 10.84 -9.69 12.93
N LEU A 92 10.28 -10.58 12.11
CA LEU A 92 9.79 -11.89 12.57
C LEU A 92 10.69 -13.04 12.12
N SER A 93 10.75 -14.05 12.96
CA SER A 93 11.40 -15.34 12.77
C SER A 93 10.39 -16.48 12.96
N ALA A 94 10.85 -17.72 12.76
CA ALA A 94 9.99 -18.90 12.95
C ALA A 94 9.62 -19.15 14.42
N ASP A 95 10.37 -18.59 15.36
CA ASP A 95 10.22 -18.83 16.81
C ASP A 95 9.42 -17.71 17.51
N ASP A 96 9.02 -16.66 16.79
CA ASP A 96 8.29 -15.54 17.36
C ASP A 96 6.80 -15.82 17.58
N HIS A 97 6.25 -15.22 18.63
CA HIS A 97 4.82 -15.25 18.93
C HIS A 97 4.17 -13.89 18.64
N LEU A 98 3.44 -13.80 17.52
CA LEU A 98 2.74 -12.59 17.08
C LEU A 98 1.33 -12.52 17.68
N VAL A 99 0.96 -11.35 18.22
CA VAL A 99 -0.41 -11.05 18.66
C VAL A 99 -1.08 -10.15 17.62
N VAL A 100 -2.21 -10.60 17.07
CA VAL A 100 -2.97 -9.88 16.02
C VAL A 100 -4.39 -9.64 16.48
N VAL A 101 -4.88 -8.41 16.31
CA VAL A 101 -6.29 -8.06 16.54
C VAL A 101 -7.19 -8.84 15.57
N ARG A 102 -8.38 -9.26 16.00
CA ARG A 102 -9.37 -9.90 15.12
C ARG A 102 -10.79 -9.36 15.36
N PRO A 103 -11.55 -8.99 14.30
CA PRO A 103 -11.18 -9.03 12.88
C PRO A 103 -10.16 -7.95 12.51
N ASN A 104 -9.32 -8.22 11.51
CA ASN A 104 -8.31 -7.29 10.99
C ASN A 104 -8.01 -7.62 9.52
N TYR A 105 -7.34 -6.71 8.82
CA TYR A 105 -6.87 -6.94 7.46
C TYR A 105 -5.90 -8.12 7.43
N ALA A 106 -6.04 -9.03 6.47
CA ALA A 106 -5.37 -10.33 6.52
C ALA A 106 -3.83 -10.26 6.32
N THR A 107 -3.29 -9.13 5.88
CA THR A 107 -1.84 -8.89 5.80
C THR A 107 -1.26 -8.18 7.04
N ASN A 108 -2.10 -7.83 8.03
CA ASN A 108 -1.66 -7.24 9.30
C ASN A 108 -1.26 -8.31 10.33
#